data_AF-F0BKC1-F1
#
_entry.id   AF-F0BKC1-F1
#
_cell.length_a   1.000
_cell.length_b   1.000
_cell.length_c   1.000
_cell.angle_alpha   90.00
_cell.angle_beta   90.00
_cell.angle_gamma   90.00
#
_symmetry.space_group_name_H-M   'P 1'
#
loop_
_entity.id
_entity.type
_entity.pdbx_description
1 polymer ?
#
loop_
_entity_poly.entity_id
_entity_poly.type
_entity_poly.pdbx_seq_one_letter_code
_entity_poly.pdbx_strand_id
1 'polypeptide(L)'
;DNPHVHIIVRGVDDKGGDLVISRDYISNGMRERARELATRELGYRSDIDIYRSAAKEVTQERWTGLDASMLREQQSRESGLIHAGKVHADPFRNAQRQLRLQRLA
;
A
#
# COMPACT_ATOMS: atom_id res chain seq x y z
N ASP A 1 13.82 1.11 -3.32
CA ASP A 1 13.56 2.43 -3.89
C ASP A 1 12.19 2.93 -3.44
N ASN A 2 12.08 4.17 -2.95
CA ASN A 2 10.81 4.76 -2.49
C ASN A 2 10.52 5.96 -3.39
N PRO A 3 9.76 5.78 -4.49
CA PRO A 3 9.51 6.86 -5.43
C PRO A 3 8.78 8.00 -4.73
N HIS A 4 9.42 9.17 -4.66
CA HIS A 4 8.88 10.37 -4.04
C HIS A 4 9.22 11.59 -4.87
N VAL A 5 8.40 12.63 -4.73
CA VAL A 5 8.54 13.91 -5.43
C VAL A 5 8.49 15.02 -4.39
N HIS A 6 9.40 16.00 -4.52
CA HIS A 6 9.37 17.23 -3.73
C HIS A 6 8.66 18.32 -4.53
N ILE A 7 7.62 18.91 -3.92
CA ILE A 7 6.87 20.02 -4.50
C ILE A 7 7.07 21.23 -3.59
N ILE A 8 7.53 22.35 -4.16
CA ILE A 8 7.66 23.62 -3.45
C ILE A 8 6.47 24.48 -3.83
N VAL A 9 5.74 24.95 -2.82
CA VAL A 9 4.55 25.79 -2.99
C VAL A 9 4.82 27.14 -2.35
N ARG A 10 4.45 28.22 -3.03
CA ARG A 10 4.52 29.57 -2.46
C ARG A 10 3.52 29.68 -1.31
N GLY A 11 3.95 30.22 -0.17
CA GLY A 11 3.09 30.41 1.01
C GLY A 11 2.06 31.53 0.90
N VAL A 12 1.61 31.87 -0.32
CA VAL A 12 0.71 32.99 -0.59
C VAL A 12 -0.49 32.49 -1.39
N ASP A 13 -1.70 32.84 -0.97
CA ASP A 13 -2.95 32.47 -1.63
C ASP A 13 -3.24 33.33 -2.89
N ASP A 14 -4.37 33.08 -3.54
CA ASP A 14 -4.80 33.78 -4.75
C ASP A 14 -5.19 35.25 -4.51
N LYS A 15 -5.38 35.65 -3.25
CA LYS A 15 -5.69 37.02 -2.82
C LYS A 15 -4.47 37.77 -2.28
N GLY A 16 -3.31 37.12 -2.23
CA GLY A 16 -2.07 37.72 -1.73
C GLY A 16 -1.87 37.60 -0.21
N GLY A 17 -2.74 36.86 0.49
CA GLY A 17 -2.62 36.54 1.92
C GLY A 17 -1.86 35.23 2.18
N ASP A 18 -1.82 34.80 3.44
CA ASP A 18 -1.14 33.57 3.83
C ASP A 18 -1.84 32.32 3.29
N LEU A 19 -1.08 31.42 2.67
CA LEU A 19 -1.61 30.11 2.26
C LEU A 19 -1.77 29.21 3.49
N VAL A 20 -3.01 29.04 3.94
CA VAL A 20 -3.36 28.11 5.01
C VAL A 20 -3.91 26.81 4.44
N ILE A 21 -3.20 25.70 4.66
CA ILE A 21 -3.66 24.36 4.30
C ILE A 21 -4.00 23.60 5.59
N SER A 22 -5.20 23.02 5.64
CA SER A 22 -5.62 22.21 6.79
C SER A 22 -4.63 21.08 7.07
N ARG A 23 -4.28 20.89 8.35
CA ARG A 23 -3.42 19.80 8.82
C ARG A 23 -3.96 18.43 8.39
N ASP A 24 -5.27 18.23 8.43
CA ASP A 24 -5.89 16.94 8.07
C ASP A 24 -5.82 16.70 6.56
N TYR A 25 -5.90 17.77 5.78
CA TYR A 25 -5.73 17.69 4.34
C TYR A 25 -4.29 17.31 3.98
N ILE A 26 -3.29 17.88 4.66
CA ILE A 26 -1.89 17.48 4.47
C ILE A 26 -1.65 16.04 4.90
N SER A 27 -2.20 15.66 6.06
CA SER A 27 -1.96 14.35 6.67
C SER A 27 -2.57 13.21 5.85
N ASN A 28 -3.79 13.39 5.35
CA ASN A 28 -4.55 12.32 4.69
C ASN A 28 -5.22 12.76 3.38
N GLY A 29 -5.81 13.96 3.35
CA GLY A 29 -6.65 14.42 2.23
C GLY A 29 -5.94 14.46 0.88
N MET A 30 -4.69 14.93 0.82
CA MET A 30 -3.90 14.95 -0.42
C MET A 30 -3.70 13.54 -0.98
N ARG A 31 -3.40 12.57 -0.10
CA ARG A 31 -3.18 11.17 -0.48
C ARG A 31 -4.47 10.53 -1.00
N GLU A 32 -5.59 10.78 -0.33
CA GLU A 32 -6.89 10.26 -0.73
C GLU A 32 -7.29 10.78 -2.11
N ARG A 33 -7.23 12.10 -2.32
CA ARG A 33 -7.54 12.71 -3.61
C ARG A 33 -6.61 12.25 -4.73
N ALA A 34 -5.32 12.08 -4.45
CA ALA A 34 -4.37 11.52 -5.41
C ALA A 34 -4.74 10.07 -5.79
N ARG A 35 -5.19 9.24 -4.84
CA ARG A 35 -5.65 7.86 -5.13
C ARG A 35 -6.91 7.86 -5.98
N GLU A 36 -7.87 8.73 -5.68
CA GLU A 36 -9.10 8.86 -6.47
C GLU A 36 -8.79 9.24 -7.91
N LEU A 37 -7.93 10.24 -8.12
CA LEU A 37 -7.47 10.65 -9.44
C LEU A 37 -6.75 9.51 -10.16
N ALA A 38 -5.80 8.86 -9.50
CA ALA A 38 -5.08 7.72 -10.08
C ALA A 38 -6.03 6.58 -10.47
N THR A 39 -7.02 6.27 -9.63
CA THR A 39 -8.02 5.23 -9.92
C THR A 39 -8.91 5.63 -11.09
N ARG A 40 -9.27 6.91 -11.21
CA ARG A 40 -10.06 7.40 -12.35
C ARG A 40 -9.31 7.27 -13.67
N GLU A 41 -8.03 7.65 -13.68
CA GLU A 41 -7.22 7.66 -14.91
C GLU A 41 -6.68 6.28 -15.28
N LEU A 42 -6.27 5.47 -14.31
CA LEU A 42 -5.60 4.18 -14.53
C LEU A 42 -6.53 2.97 -14.33
N GLY A 43 -7.71 3.19 -13.75
CA GLY A 43 -8.59 2.12 -13.30
C GLY A 43 -8.20 1.54 -11.93
N TYR A 44 -8.98 0.56 -11.47
CA TYR A 44 -8.66 -0.19 -10.26
C TYR A 44 -7.44 -1.07 -10.48
N ARG A 45 -6.65 -1.25 -9.41
CA ARG A 45 -5.55 -2.22 -9.42
C ARG A 45 -6.09 -3.60 -9.71
N SER A 46 -5.49 -4.28 -10.69
CA SER A 46 -5.80 -5.66 -10.98
C SER A 46 -5.10 -6.60 -9.98
N ASP A 47 -5.57 -7.84 -9.92
CA ASP A 47 -4.94 -8.91 -9.15
C ASP A 47 -3.46 -9.09 -9.53
N ILE A 48 -3.12 -9.00 -10.82
CA ILE A 48 -1.73 -9.12 -11.27
C ILE A 48 -0.87 -7.95 -10.79
N ASP A 49 -1.41 -6.73 -10.68
CA ASP A 49 -0.70 -5.57 -10.13
C ASP A 49 -0.45 -5.72 -8.63
N ILE A 50 -1.41 -6.32 -7.91
CA ILE A 50 -1.27 -6.63 -6.49
C ILE A 50 -0.17 -7.68 -6.29
N TYR A 51 -0.20 -8.76 -7.06
CA TYR A 51 0.81 -9.81 -7.00
C TYR A 51 2.21 -9.29 -7.33
N ARG A 52 2.38 -8.55 -8.44
CA ARG A 52 3.69 -7.99 -8.83
C ARG A 52 4.26 -7.06 -7.77
N SER A 53 3.41 -6.24 -7.14
CA SER A 53 3.81 -5.38 -6.03
C SER A 53 4.29 -6.19 -4.83
N ALA A 54 3.53 -7.20 -4.42
CA ALA A 54 3.90 -8.07 -3.30
C ALA A 54 5.17 -8.87 -3.60
N ALA A 55 5.34 -9.37 -4.82
CA ALA A 55 6.52 -10.13 -5.23
C ALA A 55 7.81 -9.31 -5.14
N LYS A 56 7.75 -8.01 -5.46
CA LYS A 56 8.89 -7.09 -5.29
C LYS A 56 9.24 -6.83 -3.82
N GLU A 57 8.30 -7.02 -2.90
CA GLU A 57 8.52 -6.80 -1.47
C GLU A 57 9.16 -8.01 -0.77
N VAL A 58 8.93 -9.23 -1.28
CA VAL A 58 9.46 -10.48 -0.69
C VAL A 58 10.96 -10.42 -0.44
N THR A 59 11.74 -9.93 -1.40
CA THR A 59 13.21 -9.91 -1.33
C THR A 59 13.80 -8.71 -0.58
N GLN A 60 12.97 -7.80 -0.05
CA GLN A 60 13.48 -6.58 0.59
C GLN A 60 13.80 -6.82 2.07
N GLU A 61 15.03 -6.61 2.50
CA GLU A 61 15.50 -6.79 3.89
C GLU A 61 15.04 -5.66 4.84
N ARG A 62 13.80 -5.20 4.70
CA ARG A 62 13.17 -4.19 5.56
C ARG A 62 11.70 -4.52 5.75
N TRP A 63 11.07 -3.91 6.75
CA TRP A 63 9.62 -4.00 6.92
C TRP A 63 8.88 -3.44 5.69
N THR A 64 7.96 -4.23 5.14
CA THR A 64 7.22 -3.95 3.90
C THR A 64 5.71 -3.98 4.11
N GLY A 65 4.94 -3.63 3.05
CA GLY A 65 3.49 -3.72 3.07
C GLY A 65 2.99 -5.16 3.21
N LEU A 66 3.75 -6.12 2.67
CA LEU A 66 3.54 -7.55 2.81
C LEU A 66 3.57 -7.96 4.28
N ASP A 67 4.61 -7.54 5.04
CA ASP A 67 4.72 -7.84 6.48
C ASP A 67 3.57 -7.21 7.27
N ALA A 68 3.25 -5.94 6.99
CA ALA A 68 2.15 -5.24 7.63
C ALA A 68 0.79 -5.93 7.34
N SER A 69 0.61 -6.51 6.16
CA SER A 69 -0.60 -7.27 5.82
C SER A 69 -0.69 -8.58 6.59
N MET A 70 0.44 -9.28 6.78
CA MET A 70 0.51 -10.51 7.56
C MET A 70 0.24 -10.25 9.04
N LEU A 71 0.83 -9.18 9.59
CA LEU A 71 0.62 -8.80 10.98
C LEU A 71 -0.84 -8.43 11.25
N ARG A 72 -1.48 -7.66 10.36
CA ARG A 72 -2.92 -7.35 10.49
C ARG A 72 -3.79 -8.61 10.49
N GLU A 73 -3.50 -9.58 9.63
CA GLU A 73 -4.22 -10.85 9.62
C GLU A 73 -3.99 -11.63 10.92
N GLN A 74 -2.75 -11.68 11.42
CA GLN A 74 -2.42 -12.30 12.69
C GLN A 74 -3.24 -11.68 13.84
N GLN A 75 -3.34 -10.35 13.88
CA GLN A 75 -4.07 -9.61 14.89
C GLN A 75 -5.59 -9.80 14.81
N SER A 76 -6.14 -10.01 13.61
CA SER A 76 -7.57 -10.28 13.43
C SER A 76 -8.01 -11.69 13.87
N ARG A 77 -7.07 -12.57 14.23
CA ARG A 77 -7.35 -13.96 14.58
C ARG A 77 -7.10 -14.23 16.05
N GLU A 78 -8.04 -14.95 16.68
CA GLU A 78 -7.92 -15.40 18.06
C GLU A 78 -6.64 -16.24 18.31
N SER A 79 -6.21 -17.03 17.33
CA SER A 79 -4.99 -17.86 17.44
C SER A 79 -3.69 -17.07 17.49
N GLY A 80 -3.66 -15.82 17.01
CA GLY A 80 -2.42 -15.03 16.89
C GLY A 80 -1.36 -15.63 15.95
N LEU A 81 -1.71 -16.57 15.07
CA LEU A 81 -0.78 -17.23 14.14
C LEU A 81 -0.95 -16.75 12.69
N ILE A 82 0.17 -16.53 12.00
CA ILE A 82 0.20 -16.32 10.55
C ILE A 82 0.11 -17.69 9.87
N HIS A 83 -1.03 -17.99 9.24
CA HIS A 83 -1.15 -19.17 8.39
C HIS A 83 -0.60 -18.85 6.99
N ALA A 84 0.18 -19.77 6.43
CA ALA A 84 0.55 -19.73 5.02
C ALA A 84 -0.66 -19.77 4.06
N GLY A 85 -1.87 -20.04 4.57
CA GLY A 85 -3.07 -20.26 3.77
C GLY A 85 -3.20 -21.72 3.35
N LYS A 86 -4.44 -22.15 3.06
CA LYS A 86 -4.71 -23.48 2.47
C LYS A 86 -4.25 -23.47 1.01
N VAL A 87 -3.99 -24.65 0.43
CA VAL A 87 -3.87 -24.75 -1.02
C VAL A 87 -5.25 -24.44 -1.61
N HIS A 88 -5.33 -23.40 -2.42
CA HIS A 88 -6.55 -22.95 -3.08
C HIS A 88 -6.64 -23.56 -4.48
N ALA A 89 -7.84 -23.82 -4.99
CA ALA A 89 -7.99 -24.20 -6.40
C ALA A 89 -7.72 -23.01 -7.34
N ASP A 90 -7.92 -21.79 -6.83
CA ASP A 90 -7.63 -20.53 -7.51
C ASP A 90 -6.11 -20.29 -7.62
N PRO A 91 -5.56 -20.19 -8.85
CA PRO A 91 -4.14 -19.94 -9.08
C PRO A 91 -3.63 -18.66 -8.42
N PHE A 92 -4.45 -17.61 -8.36
CA PHE A 92 -4.05 -16.33 -7.80
C PHE A 92 -3.81 -16.41 -6.29
N ARG A 93 -4.74 -17.05 -5.57
CA ARG A 93 -4.62 -17.28 -4.12
C ARG A 93 -3.42 -18.17 -3.79
N ASN A 94 -3.12 -19.16 -4.62
CA ASN A 94 -1.91 -19.98 -4.47
C ASN A 94 -0.63 -19.17 -4.70
N ALA A 95 -0.60 -18.32 -5.72
CA ALA A 95 0.54 -17.45 -6.00
C ALA A 95 0.79 -16.48 -4.84
N GLN A 96 -0.26 -15.86 -4.28
CA GLN A 96 -0.15 -15.04 -3.07
C GLN A 96 0.41 -15.84 -1.89
N ARG A 97 -0.08 -17.06 -1.64
CA ARG A 97 0.45 -17.95 -0.60
C ARG A 97 1.95 -18.24 -0.78
N GLN A 98 2.42 -18.46 -2.01
CA GLN A 98 3.84 -18.68 -2.27
C GLN A 98 4.70 -17.47 -1.89
N LEU A 99 4.26 -16.25 -2.20
CA LEU A 99 4.97 -15.03 -1.79
C LEU A 99 5.07 -14.92 -0.26
N ARG A 100 4.02 -15.33 0.45
CA ARG A 100 4.02 -15.33 1.92
C ARG A 100 5.01 -16.32 2.50
N LEU A 101 5.06 -17.53 1.95
CA LEU A 101 6.02 -18.56 2.35
C LEU A 101 7.46 -18.12 2.08
N GLN A 102 7.72 -17.54 0.92
CA GLN A 102 9.04 -17.02 0.58
C GLN A 102 9.49 -15.89 1.51
N ARG A 103 8.57 -15.09 2.01
CA ARG A 103 8.87 -14.01 2.96
C ARG A 103 9.21 -14.52 4.38
N LEU A 104 8.70 -15.69 4.75
CA LEU A 104 8.89 -16.29 6.08
C LEU A 104 10.07 -17.28 6.13
N ALA A 105 10.59 -17.70 4.99
CA ALA A 105 11.74 -18.59 4.84
C ALA A 105 13.05 -17.81 5.00
#